data_AF-A0AAD6SDZ0-F1
#
_entry.id   AF-A0AAD6SDZ0-F1
#
_cell.length_a   1.000
_cell.length_b   1.000
_cell.length_c   1.000
_cell.angle_alpha   90.00
_cell.angle_beta   90.00
_cell.angle_gamma   90.00
#
_symmetry.space_group_name_H-M   'P 1'
#
loop_
_entity.id
_entity.type
_entity.pdbx_description
1 polymer ?
#
loop_
_entity_poly.entity_id
_entity_poly.type
_entity_poly.pdbx_seq_one_letter_code
_entity_poly.pdbx_strand_id
1 'polypeptide(L)'
;MYHCAQNKTRQHAPKKSQAAGVKHRDKLAMEAFECHGWLHITIHDYEDIALVKIGHQDDHVPYWSIDVPSDVVEFVRNNPKLTPGQVGQEIDTLYNLTEFLCDSCGMRS
;
A
#
# COMPACT_ATOMS: atom_id res chain seq x y z
N MET A 1 16.03 -6.96 15.61
CA MET A 1 15.20 -5.76 15.85
C MET A 1 14.53 -5.40 14.54
N TYR A 2 13.21 -5.31 14.53
CA TYR A 2 12.39 -4.97 13.37
C TYR A 2 11.97 -3.51 13.47
N HIS A 3 11.69 -2.88 12.33
CA HIS A 3 11.25 -1.48 12.25
C HIS A 3 9.93 -1.37 11.51
N CYS A 4 9.22 -0.27 11.76
CA CYS A 4 8.01 0.05 10.99
C CYS A 4 8.33 0.11 9.48
N ALA A 5 7.50 -0.55 8.67
CA ALA A 5 7.63 -0.59 7.21
C ALA A 5 7.47 0.80 6.57
N GLN A 6 6.81 1.73 7.24
CA GLN A 6 6.63 3.13 6.83
C GLN A 6 7.61 4.07 7.53
N ASN A 7 8.70 3.57 8.14
CA ASN A 7 9.73 4.44 8.70
C ASN A 7 10.56 5.09 7.58
N LYS A 8 10.53 6.43 7.51
CA LYS A 8 11.22 7.24 6.49
C LYS A 8 12.73 6.99 6.45
N THR A 9 13.36 6.71 7.59
CA THR A 9 14.81 6.47 7.67
C THR A 9 15.23 5.07 7.20
N ARG A 10 14.27 4.21 6.81
CA ARG A 10 14.51 2.81 6.45
C ARG A 10 13.89 2.41 5.11
N GLN A 11 13.34 3.35 4.34
CA GLN A 11 12.86 3.07 2.99
C GLN A 11 14.02 2.67 2.07
N HIS A 12 13.83 1.60 1.30
CA HIS A 12 14.81 1.18 0.31
C HIS A 12 14.81 2.14 -0.87
N ALA A 13 16.01 2.49 -1.34
CA ALA A 13 16.14 3.23 -2.59
C ALA A 13 15.52 2.43 -3.75
N PRO A 14 14.74 3.07 -4.64
CA PRO A 14 14.16 2.41 -5.79
C PRO A 14 15.26 1.82 -6.67
N LYS A 15 15.11 0.52 -7.02
CA LYS A 15 16.00 -0.18 -7.94
C LYS A 15 15.38 -0.18 -9.32
N LYS A 16 16.12 0.28 -10.33
CA LYS A 16 15.73 0.11 -11.74
C LYS A 16 15.87 -1.37 -12.11
N SER A 17 14.89 -1.95 -12.82
CA SER A 17 14.99 -3.31 -13.35
C SER A 17 16.10 -3.39 -14.39
N GLN A 18 16.97 -4.41 -14.28
CA GLN A 18 18.21 -4.54 -15.07
C GLN A 18 18.06 -5.36 -16.37
N ALA A 19 16.88 -5.90 -16.68
CA ALA A 19 16.69 -6.75 -17.85
C ALA A 19 16.33 -5.94 -19.11
N ALA A 20 17.08 -6.14 -20.19
CA ALA A 20 16.81 -5.52 -21.48
C ALA A 20 15.43 -5.95 -22.02
N GLY A 21 14.62 -4.98 -22.47
CA GLY A 21 13.30 -5.23 -23.05
C GLY A 21 12.14 -5.36 -22.05
N VAL A 22 12.38 -5.23 -20.74
CA VAL A 22 11.30 -5.24 -19.74
C VAL A 22 10.69 -3.84 -19.63
N LYS A 23 9.37 -3.73 -19.92
CA LYS A 23 8.61 -2.51 -19.68
C LYS A 23 8.66 -2.18 -18.19
N HIS A 24 9.22 -1.03 -17.84
CA HIS A 24 9.25 -0.55 -16.47
C HIS A 24 7.81 -0.39 -15.96
N ARG A 25 7.51 -1.01 -14.81
CA ARG A 25 6.37 -0.61 -14.00
C ARG A 25 6.90 0.41 -13.01
N ASP A 26 6.27 1.57 -12.95
CA ASP A 26 6.56 2.50 -11.87
C ASP A 26 6.19 1.83 -10.55
N LYS A 27 7.19 1.75 -9.67
CA LYS A 27 6.98 1.27 -8.31
C LYS A 27 6.90 2.50 -7.42
N LEU A 28 5.69 2.97 -7.18
CA LEU A 28 5.46 3.99 -6.15
C LEU A 28 5.73 3.34 -4.78
N ALA A 29 6.58 4.01 -3.99
CA ALA A 29 6.76 3.64 -2.60
C ALA A 29 5.58 4.18 -1.79
N MET A 30 5.19 3.46 -0.74
CA MET A 30 4.24 4.00 0.23
C MET A 30 4.84 5.24 0.90
N GLU A 31 3.98 6.18 1.27
CA GLU A 31 4.40 7.33 2.06
C GLU A 31 5.02 6.86 3.38
N ALA A 32 6.13 7.49 3.74
CA ALA A 32 6.94 7.14 4.89
C ALA A 32 7.03 8.30 5.87
N PHE A 33 7.00 7.98 7.15
CA PHE A 33 6.85 8.90 8.26
C PHE A 33 8.01 8.74 9.24
N GLU A 34 8.29 9.78 10.02
CA GLU A 34 9.28 9.76 11.10
C GLU A 34 8.71 9.09 12.36
N CYS A 35 7.97 7.99 12.21
CA CYS A 35 7.25 7.32 13.30
C CYS A 35 8.11 6.69 14.41
N HIS A 36 9.42 6.60 14.20
CA HIS A 36 10.38 5.92 15.08
C HIS A 36 9.98 4.50 15.51
N GLY A 37 9.11 3.83 14.73
CA GLY A 37 8.52 2.55 15.09
C GLY A 37 9.51 1.39 15.10
N TRP A 38 9.46 0.55 16.13
CA TRP A 38 10.30 -0.64 16.30
C TRP A 38 9.56 -1.78 16.99
N LEU A 39 10.01 -3.00 16.70
CA LEU A 39 9.55 -4.25 17.30
C LEU A 39 10.77 -5.08 17.71
N HIS A 40 10.79 -5.50 18.97
CA HIS A 40 11.82 -6.36 19.53
C HIS A 40 11.17 -7.61 20.13
N ILE A 41 11.60 -8.77 19.65
CA ILE A 41 11.15 -10.07 20.13
C ILE A 41 12.35 -10.76 20.74
N THR A 42 12.20 -11.23 21.98
CA THR A 42 13.19 -12.04 22.68
C THR A 42 12.58 -13.41 22.95
N ILE A 43 13.30 -14.45 22.55
CA ILE A 43 12.95 -15.86 22.77
C ILE A 43 14.09 -16.45 23.59
N HIS A 44 13.75 -17.18 24.67
CA HIS A 44 14.72 -17.89 25.49
C HIS A 44 14.62 -19.39 25.18
N ASP A 45 15.76 -20.07 25.03
CA ASP A 45 15.83 -21.45 24.55
C ASP A 45 15.11 -22.48 25.46
N TYR A 46 14.78 -22.11 26.70
CA TYR A 46 14.18 -22.99 27.71
C TYR A 46 12.82 -22.48 28.22
N GLU A 47 12.27 -21.43 27.61
CA GLU A 47 10.99 -20.85 27.98
C GLU A 47 10.05 -20.88 26.77
N ASP A 48 8.83 -21.36 26.97
CA ASP A 48 7.78 -21.33 25.94
C ASP A 48 7.14 -19.92 25.80
N ILE A 49 7.75 -18.90 26.41
CA ILE A 49 7.24 -17.54 26.48
C ILE A 49 8.16 -16.63 25.65
N ALA A 50 7.57 -15.91 24.70
CA ALA A 50 8.27 -14.85 23.96
C ALA A 50 7.98 -13.49 24.59
N LEU A 51 9.03 -12.70 24.85
CA LEU A 51 8.90 -11.31 25.25
C LEU A 51 8.83 -10.42 24.01
N VAL A 52 7.69 -9.75 23.83
CA VAL A 52 7.48 -8.82 22.71
C VAL A 52 7.42 -7.40 23.25
N LYS A 53 8.28 -6.53 22.71
CA LYS A 53 8.27 -5.09 22.96
C LYS A 53 8.04 -4.35 21.65
N ILE A 54 7.06 -3.46 21.64
CA ILE A 54 6.73 -2.62 20.49
C ILE A 54 6.73 -1.15 20.93
N GLY A 55 7.23 -0.27 20.07
CA GLY A 55 7.18 1.17 20.27
C GLY A 55 6.87 1.86 18.95
N HIS A 56 6.05 2.90 19.01
CA HIS A 56 5.70 3.78 17.89
C HIS A 56 5.41 5.16 18.48
N GLN A 57 6.03 6.21 17.93
CA GLN A 57 6.01 7.55 18.53
C GLN A 57 5.03 8.49 17.84
N ASP A 58 4.98 8.45 16.51
CA ASP A 58 4.09 9.30 15.72
C ASP A 58 3.24 8.44 14.80
N ASP A 59 1.92 8.64 14.89
CA ASP A 59 0.94 7.92 14.07
C ASP A 59 1.16 8.16 12.58
N HIS A 60 0.84 7.13 11.79
CA HIS A 60 0.70 7.28 10.35
C HIS A 60 -0.64 7.95 10.03
N VAL A 61 -0.74 8.56 8.85
CA VAL A 61 -2.05 9.01 8.35
C VAL A 61 -3.02 7.82 8.38
N PRO A 62 -4.21 7.96 9.00
CA PRO A 62 -5.19 6.90 9.03
C PRO A 62 -5.48 6.42 7.61
N TYR A 63 -5.41 5.11 7.39
CA TYR A 63 -5.95 4.53 6.16
C TYR A 63 -7.43 4.87 6.11
N TRP A 64 -7.82 5.68 5.13
CA TRP A 64 -9.23 5.88 4.85
C TRP A 64 -9.79 4.60 4.25
N SER A 65 -11.05 4.31 4.57
CA SER A 65 -11.76 3.21 3.93
C SER A 65 -11.90 3.54 2.45
N ILE A 66 -11.09 2.88 1.61
CA ILE A 66 -11.18 2.93 0.15
C ILE A 66 -12.13 1.83 -0.32
N ASP A 67 -13.32 1.78 0.31
CA ASP A 67 -14.32 0.79 -0.06
C ASP A 67 -14.64 0.93 -1.54
N VAL A 68 -14.63 -0.20 -2.24
CA VAL A 68 -14.97 -0.25 -3.65
C VAL A 68 -16.48 -0.03 -3.77
N PRO A 69 -16.95 0.93 -4.59
CA PRO A 69 -18.37 1.15 -4.82
C PRO A 69 -19.12 -0.15 -5.17
N SER A 70 -20.34 -0.32 -4.67
CA SER A 70 -21.08 -1.59 -4.76
C SER A 70 -21.36 -2.02 -6.21
N ASP A 71 -21.61 -1.06 -7.07
CA ASP A 71 -21.80 -1.23 -8.52
C ASP A 71 -20.51 -1.70 -9.23
N VAL A 72 -19.33 -1.23 -8.80
CA VAL A 72 -18.04 -1.74 -9.29
C VAL A 72 -17.83 -3.19 -8.86
N VAL A 73 -18.15 -3.51 -7.59
CA VAL A 73 -18.08 -4.89 -7.10
C VAL A 73 -19.01 -5.81 -7.90
N GLU A 74 -20.23 -5.36 -8.16
CA GLU A 74 -21.20 -6.09 -8.96
C GLU A 74 -20.76 -6.24 -10.42
N PHE A 75 -20.19 -5.19 -11.02
CA PHE A 75 -19.63 -5.23 -12.37
C PHE A 75 -18.54 -6.29 -12.50
N VAL A 76 -17.58 -6.34 -11.55
CA VAL A 76 -16.51 -7.35 -11.56
C VAL A 76 -17.08 -8.76 -11.43
N ARG A 77 -18.04 -8.97 -10.52
CA ARG A 77 -18.69 -10.28 -10.33
C ARG A 77 -19.43 -10.77 -11.57
N ASN A 78 -20.09 -9.87 -12.29
CA ASN A 78 -20.88 -10.19 -13.47
C ASN A 78 -20.02 -10.37 -14.74
N ASN A 79 -18.74 -9.98 -14.71
CA ASN A 79 -17.85 -10.02 -15.87
C ASN A 79 -16.55 -10.83 -15.63
N PRO A 80 -16.62 -12.12 -15.23
CA PRO A 80 -15.46 -12.92 -14.86
C PRO A 80 -14.48 -13.21 -16.01
N LYS A 81 -14.90 -12.95 -17.25
CA LYS A 81 -14.07 -13.16 -18.46
C LYS A 81 -13.21 -11.95 -18.81
N LEU A 82 -13.48 -10.79 -18.20
CA LEU A 82 -12.67 -9.59 -18.44
C LEU A 82 -11.36 -9.68 -17.69
N THR A 83 -10.29 -9.22 -18.33
CA THR A 83 -9.00 -9.04 -17.67
C THR A 83 -9.03 -7.80 -16.77
N PRO A 84 -8.16 -7.72 -15.75
CA PRO A 84 -8.08 -6.52 -14.88
C PRO A 84 -7.91 -5.20 -15.65
N GLY A 85 -7.19 -5.23 -16.79
CA GLY A 85 -7.00 -4.04 -17.62
C GLY A 85 -8.28 -3.59 -18.33
N GLN A 86 -9.11 -4.53 -18.80
CA GLN A 86 -10.39 -4.22 -19.43
C GLN A 86 -11.41 -3.72 -18.40
N VAL A 87 -11.44 -4.36 -17.22
CA VAL A 87 -12.26 -3.91 -16.09
C VAL A 87 -11.91 -2.46 -15.72
N GLY A 88 -10.63 -2.12 -15.65
CA GLY A 88 -10.17 -0.75 -15.36
C GLY A 88 -10.70 0.28 -16.37
N GLN A 89 -10.57 0.01 -17.67
CA GLN A 89 -11.04 0.93 -18.72
C GLN A 89 -12.56 1.19 -18.66
N GLU A 90 -13.34 0.16 -18.37
CA GLU A 90 -14.80 0.28 -18.24
C GLU A 90 -15.16 1.10 -16.99
N ILE A 91 -14.49 0.88 -15.86
CA ILE A 91 -14.71 1.66 -14.63
C ILE A 91 -14.31 3.13 -14.85
N ASP A 92 -13.17 3.40 -15.48
CA ASP A 92 -12.72 4.76 -15.78
C ASP A 92 -13.76 5.51 -16.63
N THR A 93 -14.38 4.82 -17.59
CA THR A 93 -15.45 5.36 -18.44
C THR A 93 -16.74 5.59 -17.65
N LEU A 94 -17.15 4.61 -16.82
CA LEU A 94 -18.37 4.68 -16.01
C LEU A 94 -18.36 5.84 -15.02
N TYR A 95 -17.20 6.12 -14.43
CA TYR A 95 -17.02 7.15 -13.42
C TYR A 95 -16.47 8.47 -13.98
N ASN A 96 -16.13 8.51 -15.27
CA ASN A 96 -15.45 9.63 -15.92
C ASN A 96 -14.22 10.09 -15.11
N LEU A 97 -13.44 9.12 -14.60
CA LEU A 97 -12.29 9.38 -13.75
C LEU A 97 -11.14 9.90 -14.62
N THR A 98 -11.00 11.23 -14.68
CA THR A 98 -9.84 11.87 -15.32
C THR A 98 -8.73 12.18 -14.33
N GLU A 99 -9.04 12.31 -13.03
CA GLU A 99 -8.09 12.46 -11.91
C GLU A 99 -8.75 11.93 -10.62
N PHE A 100 -8.03 11.20 -9.78
CA PHE A 100 -8.47 10.92 -8.41
C PHE A 100 -8.26 12.17 -7.55
N LEU A 101 -9.33 12.92 -7.29
CA LEU A 101 -9.32 13.99 -6.30
C LEU A 101 -9.67 13.43 -4.94
N CYS A 102 -8.69 13.36 -4.05
CA CYS A 102 -8.96 13.20 -2.62
C CYS A 102 -9.41 14.56 -2.07
N ASP A 103 -10.72 14.75 -1.91
CA ASP A 103 -11.34 16.00 -1.45
C ASP A 103 -10.85 16.46 -0.05
N SER A 104 -10.22 15.57 0.72
CA SER A 104 -9.73 15.86 2.07
C SER A 104 -8.23 16.17 2.19
N CYS A 105 -7.39 15.78 1.21
CA CYS A 105 -5.94 16.03 1.26
C CYS A 105 -5.38 16.84 0.09
N GLY A 106 -6.19 17.13 -0.95
CA GLY A 106 -5.80 18.01 -2.05
C GLY A 106 -4.66 17.50 -2.94
N MET A 107 -4.25 16.24 -2.80
CA MET A 107 -3.24 15.65 -3.68
C MET A 107 -3.88 15.13 -4.97
N ARG A 108 -3.28 15.51 -6.10
CA ARG A 108 -3.54 14.97 -7.44
C ARG A 108 -2.54 13.86 -7.72
N SER A 109 -3.01 12.67 -8.11
CA SER A 109 -2.18 11.58 -8.64
C SER A 109 -2.29 11.51 -10.15
#